data_AF-A0A089YFI3-F1
#
_entry.id   AF-A0A089YFI3-F1
#
_cell.length_a   1.000
_cell.length_b   1.000
_cell.length_c   1.000
_cell.angle_alpha   90.00
_cell.angle_beta   90.00
_cell.angle_gamma   90.00
#
_symmetry.space_group_name_H-M   'P 1'
#
loop_
_entity.id
_entity.type
_entity.pdbx_description
1 polymer ?
#
loop_
_entity_poly.entity_id
_entity_poly.type
_entity_poly.pdbx_seq_one_letter_code
_entity_poly.pdbx_strand_id
1 'polypeptide(L)' 'MIYRNEKGQFITEKQAIAGDLAFFISEWKRWALEAFRKGDHEDGRRCLAEMRDCRQKLNALTA' A
#
# COMPACT_ATOMS: atom_id res chain seq x y z
N MET A 1 -20.01 -8.23 -4.90
CA MET A 1 -19.38 -7.00 -5.43
C MET A 1 -18.60 -7.37 -6.69
N ILE A 2 -18.70 -6.58 -7.77
CA ILE A 2 -17.96 -6.87 -9.01
C ILE A 2 -16.68 -6.03 -8.99
N TYR A 3 -15.52 -6.69 -9.02
CA TYR A 3 -14.22 -6.01 -9.11
C TYR A 3 -13.65 -6.12 -10.52
N ARG A 4 -13.06 -5.03 -11.02
CA ARG A 4 -12.37 -4.99 -12.31
C ARG A 4 -11.01 -4.30 -12.16
N ASN A 5 -10.00 -4.78 -12.86
CA ASN A 5 -8.71 -4.12 -12.95
C ASN A 5 -8.74 -2.94 -13.95
N GLU A 6 -7.62 -2.21 -14.07
CA GLU A 6 -7.47 -1.07 -14.99
C GLU A 6 -7.69 -1.43 -16.47
N LYS A 7 -7.58 -2.71 -16.83
CA LYS A 7 -7.84 -3.24 -18.18
C LYS A 7 -9.31 -3.64 -18.40
N GLY A 8 -10.18 -3.38 -17.42
CA GLY A 8 -11.59 -3.77 -17.44
C GLY A 8 -11.84 -5.26 -17.25
N GLN A 9 -10.82 -6.05 -16.89
CA GLN A 9 -10.96 -7.49 -16.66
C GLN A 9 -11.55 -7.74 -15.28
N PHE A 10 -12.45 -8.72 -15.17
CA PHE A 10 -12.97 -9.15 -13.89
C PHE A 10 -11.85 -9.74 -13.04
N ILE A 11 -11.77 -9.29 -11.79
CA ILE A 11 -10.82 -9.78 -10.81
C ILE A 11 -11.56 -10.25 -9.57
N THR A 12 -10.91 -11.11 -8.80
CA THR A 12 -11.41 -11.50 -7.49
C THR A 12 -11.28 -10.35 -6.51
N GLU A 13 -12.11 -10.35 -5.47
CA GLU A 13 -11.98 -9.42 -4.34
C GLU A 13 -10.57 -9.45 -3.74
N LYS A 14 -10.00 -10.66 -3.62
CA LYS A 14 -8.62 -10.87 -3.15
C LYS A 14 -7.59 -10.13 -4.01
N GLN A 15 -7.75 -10.17 -5.34
CA GLN A 15 -6.87 -9.44 -6.27
C GLN A 15 -7.07 -7.93 -6.20
N ALA A 16 -8.31 -7.45 -6.00
CA ALA A 16 -8.58 -6.03 -5.81
C ALA A 16 -7.89 -5.50 -4.55
N ILE A 17 -8.08 -6.18 -3.42
CA ILE A 17 -7.44 -5.84 -2.14
C ILE A 17 -5.91 -5.89 -2.26
N ALA A 18 -5.36 -6.89 -2.95
CA ALA A 18 -3.91 -6.96 -3.18
C ALA A 18 -3.39 -5.77 -4.00
N GLY A 19 -4.15 -5.31 -4.99
CA GLY A 19 -3.84 -4.11 -5.78
C GLY A 19 -3.85 -2.84 -4.92
N ASP A 20 -4.88 -2.67 -4.11
CA ASP A 20 -4.98 -1.52 -3.20
C ASP A 20 -3.83 -1.48 -2.20
N LEU A 21 -3.50 -2.63 -1.58
CA LEU A 21 -2.37 -2.73 -0.65
C LEU A 21 -1.04 -2.39 -1.33
N ALA A 22 -0.82 -2.84 -2.57
CA ALA A 22 0.38 -2.51 -3.33
C ALA A 22 0.46 -1.00 -3.64
N PHE A 23 -0.66 -0.37 -3.99
CA PHE A 23 -0.75 1.07 -4.19
C PHE A 23 -0.42 1.83 -2.90
N PHE A 24 -1.03 1.46 -1.77
CA PHE A 24 -0.75 2.10 -0.48
C PHE A 24 0.70 1.96 -0.05
N ILE A 25 1.34 0.80 -0.26
CA ILE A 25 2.77 0.62 0.02
C ILE A 25 3.61 1.65 -0.75
N SER A 26 3.28 1.92 -2.02
CA SER A 26 3.98 2.92 -2.83
C SER A 26 3.75 4.34 -2.30
N GLU A 27 2.52 4.69 -1.95
CA GLU A 27 2.19 6.02 -1.43
C GLU A 27 2.84 6.27 -0.07
N TRP A 28 2.77 5.31 0.86
CA TRP A 28 3.44 5.41 2.17
C TRP A 28 4.96 5.59 2.02
N LYS A 29 5.58 4.89 1.07
CA LYS A 29 7.00 5.09 0.76
C LYS A 29 7.28 6.50 0.24
N ARG A 30 6.43 7.03 -0.63
CA ARG A 30 6.57 8.40 -1.17
C ARG A 30 6.45 9.43 -0.06
N TRP A 31 5.42 9.33 0.78
CA TRP A 31 5.21 10.24 1.91
C TRP A 31 6.32 10.14 2.95
N ALA A 32 6.82 8.94 3.24
CA ALA A 32 7.97 8.79 4.13
C ALA A 32 9.21 9.55 3.63
N LEU A 33 9.52 9.42 2.34
CA LEU A 33 10.64 10.15 1.72
C LEU A 33 10.41 11.67 1.74
N GLU A 34 9.18 12.12 1.51
CA GLU A 34 8.82 13.53 1.56
C GLU A 34 8.96 14.09 2.99
N ALA A 35 8.49 13.37 4.00
CA ALA A 35 8.63 13.73 5.41
C ALA A 35 10.11 13.84 5.82
N PHE A 36 10.94 12.85 5.45
CA PHE A 36 12.38 12.91 5.70
C PHE A 36 13.05 14.10 5.00
N ARG A 37 12.64 14.45 3.78
CA ARG A 37 13.15 15.64 3.07
C ARG A 37 12.77 16.94 3.74
N LYS A 38 11.60 16.99 4.40
CA LYS A 38 11.14 18.14 5.20
C LYS A 38 11.77 18.18 6.60
N GLY A 39 12.53 17.17 6.99
CA GLY A 39 13.11 17.03 8.34
C GLY A 39 12.13 16.47 9.37
N ASP A 40 10.93 16.04 8.96
CA ASP A 40 9.96 15.39 9.84
C ASP A 40 10.24 13.89 9.93
N HIS A 41 11.13 13.55 10.84
CA HIS A 41 11.52 12.16 11.09
C HIS A 41 10.45 11.35 11.83
N GLU A 42 9.50 12.00 12.51
CA GLU A 42 8.42 11.30 13.20
C GLU A 42 7.39 10.81 12.17
N ASP A 43 6.93 11.70 11.30
CA ASP A 43 5.98 11.36 10.25
C ASP A 43 6.61 10.39 9.23
N GLY A 44 7.89 10.55 8.92
CA GLY A 44 8.62 9.60 8.08
C GLY A 44 8.66 8.18 8.68
N ARG A 45 8.87 8.05 10.00
CA ARG A 45 8.84 6.76 10.70
C ARG A 45 7.44 6.17 10.76
N ARG A 46 6.42 7.01 10.98
CA ARG A 46 5.02 6.60 10.96
C ARG A 46 4.63 6.05 9.59
N CYS A 47 4.95 6.76 8.51
CA CYS A 47 4.69 6.30 7.14
C CYS A 47 5.37 4.95 6.85
N LEU A 48 6.60 4.73 7.32
CA LEU A 48 7.28 3.44 7.19
C LEU A 48 6.60 2.31 8.00
N ALA A 49 6.01 2.63 9.16
CA ALA A 49 5.26 1.66 9.95
C ALA A 49 3.97 1.23 9.23
N GLU A 50 3.22 2.19 8.67
CA GLU A 50 2.01 1.93 7.88
C GLU A 50 2.34 1.12 6.61
N MET A 51 3.45 1.45 5.93
CA MET A 51 3.94 0.66 4.80
C MET A 51 4.22 -0.80 5.20
N ARG A 52 4.82 -1.01 6.37
CA ARG A 52 5.13 -2.35 6.88
C ARG A 52 3.86 -3.14 7.19
N ASP A 53 2.87 -2.52 7.81
CA ASP A 53 1.56 -3.13 8.08
C ASP A 53 0.85 -3.53 6.78
N CYS A 54 0.80 -2.63 5.80
CA CYS A 54 0.25 -2.93 4.47
C CYS A 54 0.96 -4.12 3.81
N ARG A 55 2.28 -4.22 3.97
CA ARG A 55 3.08 -5.35 3.44
C ARG A 55 2.81 -6.66 4.18
N GLN A 56 2.58 -6.61 5.49
CA GLN A 56 2.19 -7.80 6.26
C GLN A 56 0.81 -8.31 5.83
N LYS A 57 -0.15 -7.40 5.67
CA LYS A 57 -1.49 -7.71 5.15
C LYS A 57 -1.43 -8.30 3.74
N LEU A 58 -0.62 -7.72 2.87
CA LEU A 58 -0.44 -8.24 1.51
C LEU A 58 0.16 -9.64 1.53
N ASN A 59 1.19 -9.89 2.33
CA ASN A 59 1.80 -11.20 2.48
C ASN A 59 0.80 -12.24 3.01
N ALA A 60 0.02 -11.89 4.05
CA ALA A 60 -1.02 -12.76 4.60
C ALA A 60 -2.14 -13.05 3.60
N LEU A 61 -2.43 -12.08 2.73
CA LEU A 61 -3.37 -12.28 1.63
C LEU A 61 -2.78 -13.21 0.58
N THR A 62 -1.50 -13.10 0.23
CA THR A 62 -0.88 -13.90 -0.84
C THR A 62 -0.38 -15.29 -0.41
N ALA A 63 -0.24 -15.53 0.88
CA ALA A 63 0.06 -16.85 1.46
C ALA A 63 -1.11 -17.83 1.28
#